data_AF-A0A818U3Q2-F1
#
_entry.id   AF-A0A818U3Q2-F1
#
_cell.length_a   1.000
_cell.length_b   1.000
_cell.length_c   1.000
_cell.angle_alpha   90.00
_cell.angle_beta   90.00
_cell.angle_gamma   90.00
#
_symmetry.space_group_name_H-M   'P 1'
#
loop_
_entity.id
_entity.type
_entity.pdbx_description
1 polymer ?
#
loop_
_entity_poly.entity_id
_entity_poly.type
_entity_poly.pdbx_seq_one_letter_code
_entity_poly.pdbx_strand_id
1 'polypeptide(L)'
;MSNTSRSAVQTLEPVPPTSACYENTPNRGLVETELVREKLYEQVLNSIKSWLSSQQAYPPWSKKNIWHILLRYIFIKKAALSRPMPDPVFAIGTCSVARQQLRRDLEKRKVNNFTELAKLIDHQLEIAALEICVANIGMDAPVTVSNIDGDLIYRGRVQKDFSRLAQRFGPDYYHAAYALGLRYKYIHLCGHGLAREYEKETKLSANYPFIRECFASTFNHYFDQYHSAFPDLEAFFGSRGCFFKAAWEKDPAGMIYYVCPPFDDTLMQLCVERVLYVLKHQLVSCARFIFTIPGSWTNFKALQQLKTSPWTVQITDYPIGKLRFIDYMAENTPRILYPTDICEVTLTNCNC
;
A
#
# COMPACT_ATOMS: atom_id res chain seq x y z
N MET A 1 37.89 -15.42 -37.20
CA MET A 1 36.71 -14.57 -37.41
C MET A 1 35.49 -15.30 -36.88
N SER A 2 35.00 -14.94 -35.71
CA SER A 2 33.62 -15.24 -35.27
C SER A 2 33.32 -14.44 -34.02
N ASN A 3 32.60 -13.34 -34.21
CA ASN A 3 32.08 -12.44 -33.19
C ASN A 3 31.08 -13.19 -32.29
N THR A 4 31.31 -13.17 -30.98
CA THR A 4 30.28 -13.47 -29.98
C THR A 4 29.63 -12.17 -29.51
N SER A 5 28.42 -11.94 -30.01
CA SER A 5 27.53 -10.84 -29.65
C SER A 5 27.08 -10.95 -28.20
N ARG A 6 27.36 -9.90 -27.41
CA ARG A 6 26.72 -9.63 -26.12
C ARG A 6 25.23 -9.32 -26.36
N SER A 7 24.33 -10.10 -25.76
CA SER A 7 22.91 -9.72 -25.70
C SER A 7 22.74 -8.60 -24.67
N ALA A 8 22.31 -7.43 -25.14
CA ALA A 8 21.88 -6.33 -24.31
C ALA A 8 20.66 -6.74 -23.48
N VAL A 9 20.73 -6.57 -22.17
CA VAL A 9 19.57 -6.61 -21.28
C VAL A 9 18.72 -5.40 -21.62
N GLN A 10 17.60 -5.63 -22.31
CA GLN A 10 16.57 -4.61 -22.54
C GLN A 10 15.98 -4.23 -21.18
N THR A 11 16.29 -3.02 -20.72
CA THR A 11 15.56 -2.38 -19.62
C THR A 11 14.12 -2.22 -20.05
N LEU A 12 13.21 -3.00 -19.45
CA LEU A 12 11.77 -2.85 -19.63
C LEU A 12 11.36 -1.46 -19.14
N GLU A 13 11.02 -0.57 -20.06
CA GLU A 13 10.45 0.74 -19.72
C GLU A 13 9.15 0.54 -18.92
N PRO A 14 8.90 1.35 -17.88
CA PRO A 14 7.67 1.28 -17.11
C PRO A 14 6.49 1.63 -18.01
N VAL A 15 5.56 0.68 -18.15
CA VAL A 15 4.27 0.89 -18.83
C VAL A 15 3.45 1.89 -17.99
N PRO A 16 2.98 3.01 -18.56
CA PRO A 16 2.19 3.97 -17.80
C PRO A 16 0.86 3.35 -17.36
N PRO A 17 0.41 3.60 -16.11
CA PRO A 17 -0.86 3.08 -15.62
C PRO A 17 -2.03 3.77 -16.31
N THR A 18 -2.75 3.02 -17.15
CA THR A 18 -4.01 3.46 -17.77
C THR A 18 -5.11 3.55 -16.72
N SER A 19 -5.50 4.77 -16.32
CA SER A 19 -6.77 5.03 -15.64
C SER A 19 -7.44 6.29 -16.19
N ALA A 20 -8.61 6.09 -16.80
CA ALA A 20 -9.31 7.02 -17.68
C ALA A 20 -9.82 8.33 -17.03
N CYS A 21 -9.65 8.52 -15.71
CA CYS A 21 -10.00 9.78 -15.04
C CYS A 21 -8.80 10.74 -14.88
N TYR A 22 -7.55 10.25 -14.98
CA TYR A 22 -6.35 11.09 -14.85
C TYR A 22 -5.76 11.52 -16.19
N GLU A 23 -6.03 10.78 -17.27
CA GLU A 23 -5.39 11.01 -18.58
C GLU A 23 -5.87 12.30 -19.29
N ASN A 24 -6.89 13.01 -18.78
CA ASN A 24 -7.53 14.09 -19.54
C ASN A 24 -7.39 15.52 -18.98
N THR A 25 -6.52 15.77 -18.00
CA THR A 25 -6.17 17.16 -17.64
C THR A 25 -4.65 17.34 -17.59
N PRO A 26 -3.97 17.40 -18.75
CA PRO A 26 -2.51 17.53 -18.88
C PRO A 26 -1.88 18.77 -18.20
N ASN A 27 -2.68 19.61 -17.54
CA ASN A 27 -2.28 20.87 -16.93
C ASN A 27 -2.44 20.91 -15.40
N ARG A 28 -2.58 19.77 -14.72
CA ARG A 28 -2.67 19.72 -13.25
C ARG A 28 -1.33 19.36 -12.62
N GLY A 29 -0.89 20.16 -11.64
CA GLY A 29 0.27 19.86 -10.82
C GLY A 29 0.02 18.67 -9.88
N LEU A 30 1.03 17.80 -9.70
CA LEU A 30 0.97 16.65 -8.80
C LEU A 30 0.84 17.10 -7.35
N VAL A 31 1.69 18.04 -6.92
CA VAL A 31 1.72 18.56 -5.55
C VAL A 31 0.47 19.36 -5.23
N GLU A 32 0.04 20.25 -6.13
CA GLU A 32 -1.21 21.00 -5.96
C GLU A 32 -2.42 20.05 -5.85
N THR A 33 -2.44 18.96 -6.62
CA THR A 33 -3.50 17.95 -6.51
C THR A 33 -3.52 17.31 -5.13
N GLU A 34 -2.37 16.94 -4.57
CA GLU A 34 -2.29 16.36 -3.22
C GLU A 34 -2.66 17.36 -2.11
N LEU A 35 -2.38 18.64 -2.28
CA LEU A 35 -2.81 19.68 -1.33
C LEU A 35 -4.34 19.83 -1.30
N VAL A 36 -5.00 19.72 -2.46
CA VAL A 36 -6.48 19.69 -2.51
C VAL A 36 -6.98 18.39 -1.85
N ARG A 37 -6.38 17.23 -2.14
CA ARG A 37 -6.74 15.96 -1.48
C ARG A 37 -6.55 16.01 0.03
N GLU A 38 -5.48 16.61 0.54
CA GLU A 38 -5.22 16.80 1.97
C GLU A 38 -6.39 17.53 2.63
N LYS A 39 -6.83 18.65 2.04
CA LYS A 39 -7.97 19.43 2.54
C LYS A 39 -9.27 18.63 2.52
N LEU A 40 -9.56 17.95 1.42
CA LEU A 40 -10.78 17.14 1.26
C LEU A 40 -10.77 15.95 2.26
N TYR A 41 -9.63 15.29 2.44
CA TYR A 41 -9.49 14.20 3.40
C TYR A 41 -9.71 14.67 4.85
N GLU A 42 -9.21 15.85 5.22
CA GLU A 42 -9.48 16.44 6.54
C GLU A 42 -10.96 16.79 6.72
N GLN A 43 -11.68 17.21 5.68
CA GLN A 43 -13.14 17.39 5.74
C GLN A 43 -13.86 16.07 5.98
N VAL A 44 -13.49 14.99 5.28
CA VAL A 44 -14.05 13.64 5.49
C VAL A 44 -13.85 13.22 6.95
N LEU A 45 -12.65 13.41 7.50
CA LEU A 45 -12.33 13.10 8.90
C LEU A 45 -13.17 13.91 9.88
N ASN A 46 -13.35 15.20 9.63
CA ASN A 46 -14.15 16.07 10.49
C ASN A 46 -15.63 15.67 10.47
N SER A 47 -16.18 15.29 9.30
CA SER A 47 -17.55 14.75 9.20
C SER A 47 -17.71 13.47 10.02
N ILE A 48 -16.76 12.52 9.90
CA ILE A 48 -16.77 11.28 10.68
C ILE A 48 -16.64 11.56 12.18
N LYS A 49 -15.73 12.47 12.57
CA LYS A 49 -15.51 12.86 13.96
C LYS A 49 -16.79 13.44 14.57
N SER A 50 -17.42 14.37 13.88
CA SER A 50 -18.69 14.99 14.33
C SER A 50 -19.79 13.94 14.51
N TRP A 51 -19.91 12.99 13.58
CA TRP A 51 -20.85 11.88 13.72
C TRP A 51 -20.52 10.99 14.92
N LEU A 52 -19.26 10.59 15.10
CA LEU A 52 -18.85 9.73 16.22
C LEU A 52 -19.04 10.43 17.58
N SER A 53 -18.81 11.73 17.65
CA SER A 53 -19.07 12.53 18.85
C SER A 53 -20.56 12.60 19.21
N SER A 54 -21.47 12.55 18.23
CA SER A 54 -22.92 12.56 18.49
C SER A 54 -23.43 11.23 19.06
N GLN A 55 -22.68 10.13 18.91
CA GLN A 55 -23.06 8.80 19.41
C GLN A 55 -22.75 8.59 20.90
N GLN A 56 -22.24 9.61 21.62
CA GLN A 56 -21.87 9.53 23.06
C GLN A 56 -20.96 8.34 23.41
N ALA A 57 -20.08 7.93 22.49
CA ALA A 57 -19.20 6.78 22.70
C ALA A 57 -18.12 7.09 23.76
N TYR A 58 -17.94 6.18 24.73
CA TYR A 58 -16.86 6.23 25.72
C TYR A 58 -15.88 5.06 25.55
N PRO A 59 -14.55 5.30 25.55
CA PRO A 59 -13.89 6.61 25.60
C PRO A 59 -14.04 7.40 24.29
N PRO A 60 -13.85 8.74 24.31
CA PRO A 60 -13.90 9.57 23.12
C PRO A 60 -12.96 9.08 22.01
N TRP A 61 -13.39 9.27 20.77
CA TRP A 61 -12.61 8.92 19.60
C TRP A 61 -11.44 9.89 19.40
N SER A 62 -10.20 9.41 19.55
CA SER A 62 -9.02 10.16 19.15
C SER A 62 -8.91 10.29 17.63
N LYS A 63 -8.21 11.32 17.13
CA LYS A 63 -7.94 11.50 15.69
C LYS A 63 -7.28 10.27 15.08
N LYS A 64 -6.34 9.65 15.81
CA LYS A 64 -5.66 8.41 15.41
C LYS A 64 -6.61 7.24 15.21
N ASN A 65 -7.60 7.07 16.08
CA ASN A 65 -8.58 5.99 15.94
C ASN A 65 -9.46 6.19 14.69
N ILE A 66 -9.85 7.43 14.40
CA ILE A 66 -10.66 7.78 13.24
C ILE A 66 -9.85 7.55 11.95
N TRP A 67 -8.59 8.02 11.92
CA TRP A 67 -7.67 7.75 10.81
C TRP A 67 -7.55 6.25 10.53
N HIS A 68 -7.28 5.46 11.57
CA HIS A 68 -7.12 4.02 11.45
C HIS A 68 -8.35 3.34 10.83
N ILE A 69 -9.56 3.69 11.30
CA ILE A 69 -10.80 3.15 10.73
C ILE A 69 -10.98 3.56 9.27
N LEU A 70 -10.82 4.86 8.97
CA LEU A 70 -11.02 5.36 7.61
C LEU A 70 -10.01 4.74 6.64
N LEU A 71 -8.74 4.63 7.03
CA LEU A 71 -7.70 4.03 6.22
C LEU A 71 -8.03 2.56 5.91
N ARG A 72 -8.35 1.75 6.92
CA ARG A 72 -8.74 0.35 6.72
C ARG A 72 -9.93 0.24 5.77
N TYR A 73 -10.95 1.08 5.98
CA TYR A 73 -12.14 1.10 5.15
C TYR A 73 -11.80 1.38 3.67
N ILE A 74 -10.98 2.40 3.40
CA ILE A 74 -10.53 2.76 2.04
C ILE A 74 -9.71 1.63 1.42
N PHE A 75 -8.73 1.08 2.14
CA PHE A 75 -7.82 0.07 1.59
C PHE A 75 -8.52 -1.27 1.33
N ILE A 76 -9.44 -1.68 2.20
CA ILE A 76 -10.27 -2.88 1.97
C ILE A 76 -11.18 -2.66 0.76
N LYS A 77 -11.75 -1.46 0.58
CA LYS A 77 -12.50 -1.12 -0.65
C LYS A 77 -11.62 -1.25 -1.89
N LYS A 78 -10.42 -0.68 -1.87
CA LYS A 78 -9.48 -0.76 -3.01
C LYS A 78 -9.07 -2.20 -3.33
N ALA A 79 -8.93 -3.05 -2.32
CA ALA A 79 -8.59 -4.47 -2.46
C ALA A 79 -9.76 -5.30 -3.00
N ALA A 80 -10.97 -5.10 -2.46
CA ALA A 80 -12.14 -5.93 -2.76
C ALA A 80 -12.88 -5.53 -4.05
N LEU A 81 -12.79 -4.26 -4.48
CA LEU A 81 -13.49 -3.77 -5.66
C LEU A 81 -12.66 -4.01 -6.93
N SER A 82 -13.23 -4.79 -7.86
CA SER A 82 -12.62 -5.10 -9.15
C SER A 82 -12.52 -3.89 -10.08
N ARG A 83 -13.48 -2.96 -10.00
CA ARG A 83 -13.53 -1.79 -10.87
C ARG A 83 -12.35 -0.83 -10.64
N PRO A 84 -11.85 -0.15 -11.69
CA PRO A 84 -10.95 0.98 -11.54
C PRO A 84 -11.58 2.04 -10.64
N MET A 85 -10.77 2.66 -9.79
CA MET A 85 -11.22 3.80 -8.98
C MET A 85 -10.95 5.08 -9.75
N PRO A 86 -11.89 6.05 -9.76
CA PRO A 86 -11.69 7.32 -10.45
C PRO A 86 -10.65 8.21 -9.74
N ASP A 87 -10.41 7.99 -8.44
CA ASP A 87 -9.38 8.67 -7.65
C ASP A 87 -8.57 7.63 -6.83
N PRO A 88 -7.24 7.78 -6.68
CA PRO A 88 -6.38 6.81 -6.01
C PRO A 88 -6.54 6.85 -4.49
N VAL A 89 -7.14 7.89 -3.91
CA VAL A 89 -7.32 8.08 -2.47
C VAL A 89 -8.78 7.86 -2.08
N PHE A 90 -9.71 8.48 -2.80
CA PHE A 90 -11.14 8.43 -2.48
C PHE A 90 -11.82 7.22 -3.14
N ALA A 91 -11.77 6.07 -2.46
CA ALA A 91 -12.40 4.83 -2.92
C ALA A 91 -13.94 4.91 -2.88
N ILE A 92 -14.57 5.17 -4.03
CA ILE A 92 -16.04 5.34 -4.13
C ILE A 92 -16.84 4.04 -4.26
N GLY A 93 -18.13 4.11 -3.93
CA GLY A 93 -19.12 3.02 -4.00
C GLY A 93 -19.19 2.15 -2.76
N THR A 94 -20.14 1.23 -2.73
CA THR A 94 -20.37 0.39 -1.56
C THR A 94 -19.51 -0.87 -1.61
N CYS A 95 -19.09 -1.38 -0.44
CA CYS A 95 -18.33 -2.62 -0.33
C CYS A 95 -18.76 -3.37 0.93
N SER A 96 -19.35 -4.55 0.76
CA SER A 96 -19.81 -5.38 1.88
C SER A 96 -18.67 -5.78 2.82
N VAL A 97 -17.50 -6.13 2.27
CA VAL A 97 -16.32 -6.53 3.04
C VAL A 97 -15.82 -5.38 3.93
N ALA A 98 -15.69 -4.17 3.37
CA ALA A 98 -15.29 -2.99 4.14
C ALA A 98 -16.32 -2.63 5.22
N ARG A 99 -17.61 -2.76 4.93
CA ARG A 99 -18.69 -2.54 5.91
C ARG A 99 -18.66 -3.57 7.05
N GLN A 100 -18.39 -4.83 6.73
CA GLN A 100 -18.25 -5.88 7.74
C GLN A 100 -17.00 -5.66 8.62
N GLN A 101 -15.89 -5.18 8.04
CA GLN A 101 -14.74 -4.75 8.83
C GLN A 101 -15.11 -3.58 9.76
N LEU A 102 -15.71 -2.52 9.21
CA LEU A 102 -16.12 -1.35 10.00
C LEU A 102 -17.05 -1.74 11.16
N ARG A 103 -18.02 -2.61 10.90
CA ARG A 103 -18.91 -3.17 11.93
C ARG A 103 -18.10 -3.79 13.07
N ARG A 104 -17.13 -4.67 12.78
CA ARG A 104 -16.30 -5.32 13.81
C ARG A 104 -15.45 -4.33 14.60
N ASP A 105 -14.97 -3.26 13.97
CA ASP A 105 -14.20 -2.21 14.66
C ASP A 105 -15.07 -1.39 15.62
N LEU A 106 -16.33 -1.14 15.23
CA LEU A 106 -17.31 -0.39 16.02
C LEU A 106 -17.94 -1.23 17.14
N GLU A 107 -18.18 -2.52 16.92
CA GLU A 107 -18.70 -3.45 17.93
C GLU A 107 -17.78 -3.51 19.16
N LYS A 108 -16.46 -3.51 18.95
CA LYS A 108 -15.46 -3.44 20.04
C LYS A 108 -15.59 -2.18 20.91
N ARG A 109 -16.25 -1.14 20.40
CA ARG A 109 -16.49 0.15 21.07
C ARG A 109 -17.95 0.40 21.38
N LYS A 110 -18.81 -0.62 21.24
CA LYS A 110 -20.25 -0.54 21.55
C LYS A 110 -20.98 0.56 20.77
N VAL A 111 -20.55 0.85 19.54
CA VAL A 111 -21.26 1.78 18.63
C VAL A 111 -22.24 0.98 17.78
N ASN A 112 -23.54 1.15 18.04
CA ASN A 112 -24.58 0.29 17.48
C ASN A 112 -25.03 0.67 16.05
N ASN A 113 -24.80 1.91 15.61
CA ASN A 113 -25.31 2.41 14.32
C ASN A 113 -24.24 2.45 13.20
N PHE A 114 -23.52 1.34 13.00
CA PHE A 114 -22.43 1.25 12.02
C PHE A 114 -22.89 1.46 10.56
N THR A 115 -24.14 1.11 10.24
CA THR A 115 -24.70 1.27 8.89
C THR A 115 -24.74 2.74 8.48
N GLU A 116 -25.15 3.64 9.39
CA GLU A 116 -25.19 5.07 9.11
C GLU A 116 -23.77 5.65 8.99
N LEU A 117 -22.81 5.19 9.80
CA LEU A 117 -21.42 5.62 9.62
C LEU A 117 -20.85 5.15 8.27
N ALA A 118 -21.13 3.91 7.85
CA ALA A 118 -20.68 3.41 6.55
C ALA A 118 -21.25 4.25 5.39
N LYS A 119 -22.54 4.59 5.45
CA LYS A 119 -23.18 5.48 4.47
C LYS A 119 -22.55 6.87 4.46
N LEU A 120 -22.29 7.44 5.65
CA LEU A 120 -21.61 8.72 5.78
C LEU A 120 -20.21 8.66 5.14
N ILE A 121 -19.40 7.65 5.45
CA ILE A 121 -18.07 7.49 4.86
C ILE A 121 -18.17 7.37 3.34
N ASP A 122 -19.03 6.49 2.82
CA ASP A 122 -19.21 6.29 1.38
C ASP A 122 -19.60 7.61 0.69
N HIS A 123 -20.56 8.36 1.26
CA HIS A 123 -21.02 9.63 0.73
C HIS A 123 -19.94 10.72 0.76
N GLN A 124 -19.19 10.83 1.86
CA GLN A 124 -18.12 11.83 1.99
C GLN A 124 -16.95 11.53 1.04
N LEU A 125 -16.61 10.26 0.81
CA LEU A 125 -15.62 9.88 -0.18
C LEU A 125 -16.09 10.18 -1.62
N GLU A 126 -17.38 10.00 -1.91
CA GLU A 126 -17.96 10.35 -3.21
C GLU A 126 -17.95 11.86 -3.47
N ILE A 127 -18.34 12.67 -2.49
CA ILE A 127 -18.23 14.14 -2.56
C ILE A 127 -16.78 14.54 -2.82
N ALA A 128 -15.82 14.03 -2.03
CA ALA A 128 -14.40 14.36 -2.20
C ALA A 128 -13.86 13.96 -3.58
N ALA A 129 -14.26 12.79 -4.10
CA ALA A 129 -13.89 12.33 -5.44
C ALA A 129 -14.48 13.22 -6.56
N LEU A 130 -15.70 13.72 -6.39
CA LEU A 130 -16.31 14.66 -7.34
C LEU A 130 -15.65 16.04 -7.27
N GLU A 131 -15.40 16.54 -6.05
CA GLU A 131 -14.77 17.85 -5.84
C GLU A 131 -13.35 17.90 -6.42
N ILE A 132 -12.51 16.87 -6.22
CA ILE A 132 -11.19 16.82 -6.83
C ILE A 132 -11.26 16.71 -8.37
N CYS A 133 -12.29 16.06 -8.90
CA CYS A 133 -12.50 15.94 -10.35
C CYS A 133 -12.79 17.30 -10.99
N VAL A 134 -13.62 18.14 -10.37
CA VAL A 134 -14.01 19.46 -10.90
C VAL A 134 -13.14 20.62 -10.41
N ALA A 135 -12.22 20.38 -9.47
CA ALA A 135 -11.34 21.41 -8.93
C ALA A 135 -10.48 22.05 -10.03
N ASN A 136 -10.38 23.38 -9.98
CA ASN A 136 -9.43 24.13 -10.79
C ASN A 136 -8.04 24.04 -10.13
N ILE A 137 -7.26 23.04 -10.53
CA ILE A 137 -5.93 22.76 -9.97
C ILE A 137 -4.88 23.32 -10.92
N GLY A 138 -4.07 24.25 -10.40
CA GLY A 138 -2.98 24.87 -11.16
C GLY A 138 -1.76 23.96 -11.32
N MET A 139 -0.76 24.48 -12.01
CA MET A 139 0.56 23.84 -12.12
C MET A 139 1.31 23.90 -10.78
N ASP A 140 2.17 22.91 -10.56
CA ASP A 140 3.05 22.91 -9.40
C ASP A 140 4.03 24.09 -9.45
N ALA A 141 4.27 24.71 -8.31
CA ALA A 141 5.45 25.54 -8.13
C ALA A 141 6.73 24.66 -8.16
N PRO A 142 7.93 25.24 -8.32
CA PRO A 142 9.16 24.49 -8.18
C PRO A 142 9.27 23.84 -6.79
N VAL A 143 9.62 22.56 -6.74
CA VAL A 143 10.11 21.89 -5.52
C VAL A 143 11.61 22.13 -5.45
N THR A 144 12.08 22.66 -4.33
CA THR A 144 13.50 22.94 -4.09
C THR A 144 14.06 22.02 -3.01
N VAL A 145 15.38 21.92 -2.90
CA VAL A 145 16.07 21.09 -1.92
C VAL A 145 16.82 22.00 -0.94
N SER A 146 16.73 21.71 0.36
CA SER A 146 17.49 22.42 1.38
C SER A 146 18.98 22.05 1.31
N ASN A 147 19.86 23.05 1.44
CA ASN A 147 21.32 22.85 1.34
C ASN A 147 21.92 22.07 2.52
N ILE A 148 21.19 21.92 3.63
CA ILE A 148 21.72 21.36 4.88
C ILE A 148 21.39 19.87 4.99
N ASP A 149 20.12 19.52 4.81
CA ASP A 149 19.60 18.17 5.08
C ASP A 149 19.02 17.48 3.84
N GLY A 150 19.01 18.19 2.70
CA GLY A 150 18.39 17.69 1.48
C GLY A 150 16.87 17.73 1.46
N ASP A 151 16.25 18.34 2.48
CA ASP A 151 14.80 18.40 2.63
C ASP A 151 14.12 19.00 1.41
N LEU A 152 12.99 18.42 1.00
CA LEU A 152 12.20 18.99 -0.08
C LEU A 152 11.35 20.14 0.45
N ILE A 153 11.36 21.26 -0.27
CA ILE A 153 10.66 22.48 0.08
C ILE A 153 9.70 22.86 -1.04
N TYR A 154 8.42 22.99 -0.70
CA TYR A 154 7.37 23.45 -1.60
C TYR A 154 6.58 24.58 -0.96
N ARG A 155 6.62 25.79 -1.55
CA ARG A 155 5.97 27.00 -1.00
C ARG A 155 6.24 27.21 0.49
N GLY A 156 7.50 27.00 0.90
CA GLY A 156 7.94 27.12 2.30
C GLY A 156 7.54 25.97 3.23
N ARG A 157 6.75 24.99 2.77
CA ARG A 157 6.49 23.76 3.52
C ARG A 157 7.66 22.80 3.33
N VAL A 158 8.19 22.30 4.43
CA VAL A 158 9.32 21.36 4.46
C VAL A 158 8.81 19.94 4.61
N GLN A 159 9.35 19.04 3.79
CA GLN A 159 9.04 17.62 3.82
C GLN A 159 10.30 16.81 4.09
N LYS A 160 10.44 16.43 5.36
CA LYS A 160 11.48 15.54 5.89
C LYS A 160 11.17 14.09 5.53
N ASP A 161 12.17 13.24 5.50
CA ASP A 161 12.09 11.79 5.19
C ASP A 161 11.89 11.44 3.70
N PHE A 162 11.37 12.35 2.88
CA PHE A 162 11.20 12.15 1.42
C PHE A 162 12.39 12.70 0.61
N SER A 163 13.29 13.44 1.26
CA SER A 163 14.53 13.99 0.69
C SER A 163 15.45 12.92 0.15
N ARG A 164 15.69 11.86 0.92
CA ARG A 164 16.59 10.76 0.52
C ARG A 164 16.11 10.06 -0.74
N LEU A 165 14.79 9.91 -0.88
CA LEU A 165 14.19 9.37 -2.08
C LEU A 165 14.44 10.29 -3.27
N ALA A 166 14.08 11.56 -3.14
CA ALA A 166 14.33 12.56 -4.17
C ALA A 166 15.82 12.63 -4.56
N GLN A 167 16.74 12.58 -3.60
CA GLN A 167 18.18 12.55 -3.86
C GLN A 167 18.63 11.30 -4.61
N ARG A 168 18.04 10.12 -4.31
CA ARG A 168 18.35 8.86 -4.99
C ARG A 168 17.95 8.89 -6.47
N PHE A 169 16.84 9.53 -6.81
CA PHE A 169 16.29 9.53 -8.18
C PHE A 169 16.61 10.80 -8.97
N GLY A 170 16.93 11.91 -8.30
CA GLY A 170 17.32 13.18 -8.90
C GLY A 170 16.19 14.21 -9.03
N PRO A 171 16.51 15.43 -9.53
CA PRO A 171 15.59 16.57 -9.57
C PRO A 171 14.27 16.34 -10.31
N ASP A 172 14.29 15.51 -11.35
CA ASP A 172 13.09 15.21 -12.16
C ASP A 172 11.98 14.51 -11.35
N TYR A 173 12.32 13.96 -10.19
CA TYR A 173 11.41 13.22 -9.33
C TYR A 173 10.95 14.01 -8.10
N TYR A 174 11.37 15.27 -7.92
CA TYR A 174 11.09 16.04 -6.70
C TYR A 174 9.59 16.29 -6.50
N HIS A 175 8.85 16.60 -7.55
CA HIS A 175 7.39 16.77 -7.48
C HIS A 175 6.66 15.49 -7.08
N ALA A 176 7.02 14.36 -7.70
CA ALA A 176 6.43 13.06 -7.38
C ALA A 176 6.76 12.62 -5.95
N ALA A 177 8.01 12.79 -5.50
CA ALA A 177 8.44 12.47 -4.14
C ALA A 177 7.73 13.35 -3.10
N TYR A 178 7.58 14.65 -3.37
CA TYR A 178 6.86 15.57 -2.49
C TYR A 178 5.37 15.21 -2.40
N ALA A 179 4.71 15.04 -3.55
CA ALA A 179 3.31 14.63 -3.62
C ALA A 179 3.06 13.31 -2.86
N LEU A 180 3.93 12.31 -3.07
CA LEU A 180 3.81 11.01 -2.43
C LEU A 180 3.86 11.12 -0.91
N GLY A 181 4.74 11.97 -0.37
CA GLY A 181 4.82 12.12 1.08
C GLY A 181 3.74 12.99 1.72
N LEU A 182 3.19 13.97 0.99
CA LEU A 182 1.92 14.58 1.41
C LEU A 182 0.87 13.48 1.58
N ARG A 183 0.71 12.62 0.56
CA ARG A 183 -0.26 11.54 0.57
C ARG A 183 -0.09 10.61 1.76
N TYR A 184 1.10 10.06 1.95
CA TYR A 184 1.39 9.14 3.06
C TYR A 184 1.14 9.77 4.43
N LYS A 185 1.44 11.07 4.57
CA LYS A 185 1.25 11.82 5.81
C LYS A 185 -0.23 12.05 6.12
N TYR A 186 -1.01 12.62 5.20
CA TYR A 186 -2.38 13.01 5.52
C TYR A 186 -3.33 11.79 5.66
N ILE A 187 -3.06 10.68 4.96
CA ILE A 187 -3.82 9.44 5.16
C ILE A 187 -3.33 8.63 6.38
N HIS A 188 -2.19 9.00 6.97
CA HIS A 188 -1.56 8.31 8.09
C HIS A 188 -1.14 6.86 7.78
N LEU A 189 -0.65 6.59 6.56
CA LEU A 189 -0.23 5.24 6.13
C LEU A 189 1.06 4.79 6.81
N CYS A 190 1.90 5.73 7.26
CA CYS A 190 3.16 5.48 7.95
C CYS A 190 3.05 4.49 9.13
N GLY A 191 1.89 4.43 9.80
CA GLY A 191 1.68 3.56 10.96
C GLY A 191 1.05 2.20 10.67
N HIS A 192 0.86 1.83 9.39
CA HIS A 192 -0.01 0.70 9.01
C HIS A 192 0.69 -0.53 8.44
N GLY A 193 1.98 -0.44 8.13
CA GLY A 193 2.77 -1.55 7.61
C GLY A 193 4.17 -1.54 8.20
N LEU A 194 4.76 -2.73 8.32
CA LEU A 194 6.16 -2.91 8.65
C LEU A 194 6.84 -3.53 7.44
N ALA A 195 8.07 -3.09 7.14
CA ALA A 195 8.87 -3.75 6.13
C ALA A 195 9.63 -4.91 6.73
N ARG A 196 9.71 -6.02 5.99
CA ARG A 196 10.57 -7.14 6.36
C ARG A 196 12.00 -6.86 5.90
N GLU A 197 12.98 -7.19 6.74
CA GLU A 197 14.39 -7.11 6.36
C GLU A 197 14.79 -8.38 5.59
N TYR A 198 14.94 -8.30 4.26
CA TYR A 198 15.23 -9.46 3.41
C TYR A 198 16.72 -9.73 3.19
N GLU A 199 17.59 -8.71 3.28
CA GLU A 199 19.01 -8.81 2.89
C GLU A 199 19.73 -9.96 3.59
N LYS A 200 19.56 -10.07 4.91
CA LYS A 200 20.25 -11.07 5.72
C LYS A 200 19.74 -12.49 5.51
N GLU A 201 18.46 -12.62 5.18
CA GLU A 201 17.80 -13.93 5.04
C GLU A 201 17.97 -14.49 3.63
N THR A 202 17.80 -13.65 2.61
CA THR A 202 17.81 -14.09 1.22
C THR A 202 19.21 -14.15 0.64
N LYS A 203 20.12 -13.26 1.08
CA LYS A 203 21.42 -12.99 0.43
C LYS A 203 21.30 -12.64 -1.05
N LEU A 204 20.12 -12.25 -1.51
CA LEU A 204 19.85 -11.88 -2.90
C LEU A 204 19.91 -10.36 -3.03
N SER A 205 20.43 -9.88 -4.15
CA SER A 205 20.50 -8.45 -4.42
C SER A 205 19.12 -7.85 -4.69
N ALA A 206 18.95 -6.57 -4.36
CA ALA A 206 17.73 -5.80 -4.60
C ALA A 206 17.23 -5.86 -6.07
N ASN A 207 18.16 -5.94 -7.02
CA ASN A 207 17.87 -5.96 -8.46
C ASN A 207 17.60 -7.36 -9.03
N TYR A 208 17.40 -8.38 -8.19
CA TYR A 208 17.15 -9.73 -8.67
C TYR A 208 15.82 -9.80 -9.46
N PRO A 209 15.85 -10.17 -10.76
CA PRO A 209 14.74 -9.89 -11.68
C PRO A 209 13.50 -10.78 -11.45
N PHE A 210 13.67 -11.92 -10.76
CA PHE A 210 12.60 -12.88 -10.48
C PHE A 210 12.04 -12.80 -9.06
N ILE A 211 12.29 -11.68 -8.36
CA ILE A 211 11.72 -11.43 -7.03
C ILE A 211 10.86 -10.18 -7.06
N ARG A 212 9.74 -10.23 -6.34
CA ARG A 212 8.86 -9.07 -6.15
C ARG A 212 8.27 -9.03 -4.75
N GLU A 213 8.17 -7.83 -4.19
CA GLU A 213 7.39 -7.59 -2.97
C GLU A 213 5.93 -7.31 -3.33
N CYS A 214 5.01 -8.08 -2.78
CA CYS A 214 3.57 -7.89 -3.03
C CYS A 214 2.98 -6.69 -2.27
N PHE A 215 3.66 -6.23 -1.23
CA PHE A 215 3.22 -5.11 -0.40
C PHE A 215 4.44 -4.33 0.05
N ALA A 216 4.77 -3.31 -0.72
CA ALA A 216 5.79 -2.35 -0.32
C ALA A 216 5.37 -0.94 -0.77
N SER A 217 6.31 -0.05 -0.62
CA SER A 217 6.25 1.32 -1.07
C SER A 217 7.63 1.75 -1.50
N THR A 218 7.64 2.90 -2.15
CA THR A 218 8.85 3.62 -2.49
C THR A 218 9.77 3.88 -1.27
N PHE A 219 9.21 3.88 -0.05
CA PHE A 219 9.95 4.11 1.20
C PHE A 219 10.62 2.88 1.78
N ASN A 220 10.09 1.70 1.48
CA ASN A 220 10.38 0.51 2.27
C ASN A 220 10.56 -0.77 1.47
N HIS A 221 10.52 -0.69 0.13
CA HIS A 221 10.93 -1.79 -0.71
C HIS A 221 12.42 -2.07 -0.51
N TYR A 222 12.76 -3.35 -0.49
CA TYR A 222 14.11 -3.85 -0.62
C TYR A 222 14.43 -4.21 -2.07
N PHE A 223 13.49 -4.87 -2.75
CA PHE A 223 13.65 -5.29 -4.15
C PHE A 223 13.14 -4.21 -5.10
N ASP A 224 13.82 -4.05 -6.24
CA ASP A 224 13.50 -3.02 -7.25
C ASP A 224 12.12 -3.23 -7.90
N GLN A 225 11.52 -4.42 -7.72
CA GLN A 225 10.16 -4.72 -8.14
C GLN A 225 9.26 -4.89 -6.93
N TYR A 226 8.22 -4.06 -6.84
CA TYR A 226 7.23 -4.17 -5.78
C TYR A 226 5.84 -3.74 -6.26
N HIS A 227 4.80 -4.22 -5.57
CA HIS A 227 3.45 -3.67 -5.68
C HIS A 227 3.21 -2.67 -4.56
N SER A 228 2.43 -1.63 -4.84
CA SER A 228 2.24 -0.52 -3.91
C SER A 228 0.79 -0.03 -3.85
N ALA A 229 0.52 0.83 -2.86
CA ALA A 229 -0.80 1.39 -2.58
C ALA A 229 -1.23 2.44 -3.61
N PHE A 230 -0.27 3.19 -4.15
CA PHE A 230 -0.48 4.39 -4.95
C PHE A 230 0.38 4.37 -6.22
N PRO A 231 0.09 3.46 -7.17
CA PRO A 231 0.91 3.32 -8.35
C PRO A 231 0.94 4.57 -9.24
N ASP A 232 -0.06 5.47 -9.12
CA ASP A 232 -0.08 6.75 -9.81
C ASP A 232 1.08 7.69 -9.42
N LEU A 233 1.61 7.56 -8.20
CA LEU A 233 2.79 8.31 -7.73
C LEU A 233 4.03 7.43 -7.53
N GLU A 234 3.87 6.11 -7.48
CA GLU A 234 4.95 5.19 -7.16
C GLU A 234 5.51 4.43 -8.37
N ALA A 235 4.82 4.45 -9.52
CA ALA A 235 5.34 3.84 -10.75
C ALA A 235 6.67 4.49 -11.20
N PHE A 236 6.86 5.79 -10.92
CA PHE A 236 8.12 6.51 -11.15
C PHE A 236 9.32 5.88 -10.44
N PHE A 237 9.07 5.12 -9.35
CA PHE A 237 10.09 4.58 -8.46
C PHE A 237 10.19 3.05 -8.49
N GLY A 238 9.49 2.38 -9.43
CA GLY A 238 9.57 0.92 -9.61
C GLY A 238 8.30 0.15 -9.23
N SER A 239 7.24 0.81 -8.75
CA SER A 239 5.98 0.13 -8.46
C SER A 239 5.37 -0.53 -9.71
N ARG A 240 4.97 -1.79 -9.56
CA ARG A 240 4.30 -2.62 -10.57
C ARG A 240 2.78 -2.58 -10.45
N GLY A 241 2.22 -1.58 -9.78
CA GLY A 241 0.78 -1.45 -9.61
C GLY A 241 0.25 -2.00 -8.29
N CYS A 242 -1.07 -2.08 -8.21
CA CYS A 242 -1.78 -2.67 -7.07
C CYS A 242 -1.74 -4.20 -7.15
N PHE A 243 -1.29 -4.87 -6.08
CA PHE A 243 -1.24 -6.33 -5.97
C PHE A 243 -2.56 -7.03 -6.35
N PHE A 244 -3.70 -6.52 -5.87
CA PHE A 244 -5.01 -7.11 -6.14
C PHE A 244 -5.43 -7.03 -7.61
N LYS A 245 -4.81 -6.12 -8.37
CA LYS A 245 -5.08 -5.85 -9.78
C LYS A 245 -3.89 -6.18 -10.69
N ALA A 246 -2.88 -6.88 -10.17
CA ALA A 246 -1.71 -7.27 -10.94
C ALA A 246 -2.10 -8.22 -12.09
N ALA A 247 -1.44 -8.02 -13.24
CA ALA A 247 -1.56 -8.84 -14.44
C ALA A 247 -0.60 -10.05 -14.35
N TRP A 248 -0.92 -10.97 -13.46
CA TRP A 248 -0.11 -12.14 -13.10
C TRP A 248 0.31 -12.99 -14.31
N GLU A 249 -0.55 -13.06 -15.33
CA GLU A 249 -0.33 -13.85 -16.55
C GLU A 249 0.85 -13.36 -17.39
N LYS A 250 1.32 -12.15 -17.14
CA LYS A 250 2.47 -11.54 -17.83
C LYS A 250 3.80 -11.80 -17.13
N ASP A 251 3.77 -12.34 -15.92
CA ASP A 251 4.98 -12.58 -15.15
C ASP A 251 5.73 -13.83 -15.65
N PRO A 252 7.08 -13.81 -15.63
CA PRO A 252 7.87 -14.95 -16.07
C PRO A 252 7.70 -16.16 -15.13
N ALA A 253 8.04 -17.35 -15.62
CA ALA A 253 8.12 -18.54 -14.79
C ALA A 253 9.25 -18.42 -13.76
N GLY A 254 9.06 -19.02 -12.58
CA GLY A 254 10.05 -19.06 -11.50
C GLY A 254 10.03 -17.84 -10.57
N MET A 255 9.00 -17.01 -10.63
CA MET A 255 8.89 -15.82 -9.77
C MET A 255 8.78 -16.19 -8.29
N ILE A 256 9.42 -15.39 -7.44
CA ILE A 256 9.30 -15.46 -5.99
C ILE A 256 8.66 -14.16 -5.49
N TYR A 257 7.52 -14.31 -4.82
CA TYR A 257 6.73 -13.21 -4.29
C TYR A 257 6.82 -13.19 -2.77
N TYR A 258 7.38 -12.12 -2.21
CA TYR A 258 7.32 -11.87 -0.77
C TYR A 258 6.02 -11.15 -0.43
N VAL A 259 5.19 -11.81 0.37
CA VAL A 259 3.86 -11.34 0.72
C VAL A 259 3.84 -10.93 2.19
N CYS A 260 4.20 -9.67 2.46
CA CYS A 260 4.16 -9.05 3.78
C CYS A 260 3.04 -7.99 3.85
N PRO A 261 1.76 -8.41 3.86
CA PRO A 261 0.64 -7.48 3.83
C PRO A 261 0.60 -6.60 5.10
N PRO A 262 -0.08 -5.44 5.05
CA PRO A 262 -0.41 -4.69 6.26
C PRO A 262 -1.10 -5.57 7.30
N PHE A 263 -0.81 -5.35 8.58
CA PHE A 263 -1.28 -6.15 9.70
C PHE A 263 -2.76 -5.86 10.01
N ASP A 264 -3.62 -6.23 9.07
CA ASP A 264 -5.07 -6.10 9.07
C ASP A 264 -5.67 -7.45 8.71
N ASP A 265 -6.49 -8.01 9.58
CA ASP A 265 -7.03 -9.37 9.42
C ASP A 265 -7.87 -9.54 8.16
N THR A 266 -8.63 -8.52 7.76
CA THR A 266 -9.45 -8.56 6.54
C THR A 266 -8.61 -8.43 5.29
N LEU A 267 -7.68 -7.50 5.28
CA LEU A 267 -6.80 -7.30 4.14
C LEU A 267 -5.92 -8.53 3.94
N MET A 268 -5.35 -9.09 5.01
CA MET A 268 -4.61 -10.36 4.95
C MET A 268 -5.46 -11.51 4.40
N GLN A 269 -6.73 -11.61 4.81
CA GLN A 269 -7.66 -12.59 4.27
C GLN A 269 -7.88 -12.39 2.75
N LEU A 270 -8.12 -11.16 2.31
CA LEU A 270 -8.23 -10.84 0.88
C LEU A 270 -6.93 -11.17 0.11
N CYS A 271 -5.76 -10.96 0.73
CA CYS A 271 -4.47 -11.31 0.13
C CYS A 271 -4.35 -12.82 -0.10
N VAL A 272 -4.68 -13.61 0.91
CA VAL A 272 -4.67 -15.08 0.83
C VAL A 272 -5.63 -15.55 -0.25
N GLU A 273 -6.87 -15.06 -0.25
CA GLU A 273 -7.87 -15.37 -1.27
C GLU A 273 -7.37 -15.04 -2.69
N ARG A 274 -6.70 -13.89 -2.86
CA ARG A 274 -6.12 -13.51 -4.15
C ARG A 274 -5.01 -14.46 -4.60
N VAL A 275 -4.07 -14.83 -3.72
CA VAL A 275 -3.00 -15.78 -4.10
C VAL A 275 -3.56 -17.16 -4.40
N LEU A 276 -4.49 -17.67 -3.58
CA LEU A 276 -5.13 -18.95 -3.84
C LEU A 276 -5.92 -18.93 -5.16
N TYR A 277 -6.57 -17.83 -5.50
CA TYR A 277 -7.20 -17.64 -6.81
C TYR A 277 -6.17 -17.69 -7.94
N VAL A 278 -5.05 -16.97 -7.81
CA VAL A 278 -3.94 -16.96 -8.79
C VAL A 278 -3.40 -18.37 -9.03
N LEU A 279 -3.15 -19.14 -7.96
CA LEU A 279 -2.64 -20.51 -8.05
C LEU A 279 -3.68 -21.48 -8.63
N LYS A 280 -4.93 -21.42 -8.15
CA LYS A 280 -6.03 -22.29 -8.61
C LYS A 280 -6.33 -22.11 -10.09
N HIS A 281 -6.29 -20.87 -10.58
CA HIS A 281 -6.57 -20.53 -11.97
C HIS A 281 -5.32 -20.45 -12.84
N GLN A 282 -4.16 -20.84 -12.30
CA GLN A 282 -2.89 -20.87 -13.02
C GLN A 282 -2.57 -19.54 -13.72
N LEU A 283 -2.88 -18.42 -13.05
CA LEU A 283 -2.56 -17.09 -13.58
C LEU A 283 -1.07 -16.81 -13.58
N VAL A 284 -0.27 -17.67 -12.93
CA VAL A 284 1.20 -17.71 -13.01
C VAL A 284 1.63 -19.13 -13.37
N SER A 285 2.61 -19.26 -14.25
CA SER A 285 3.06 -20.57 -14.77
C SER A 285 3.80 -21.41 -13.73
N CYS A 286 4.75 -20.81 -13.01
CA CYS A 286 5.41 -21.38 -11.84
C CYS A 286 5.85 -20.22 -10.94
N ALA A 287 5.38 -20.21 -9.69
CA ALA A 287 5.71 -19.18 -8.73
C ALA A 287 5.74 -19.72 -7.30
N ARG A 288 6.53 -19.04 -6.46
CA ARG A 288 6.55 -19.21 -5.02
C ARG A 288 6.00 -17.97 -4.34
N PHE A 289 5.04 -18.13 -3.44
CA PHE A 289 4.52 -17.06 -2.59
C PHE A 289 4.95 -17.32 -1.15
N ILE A 290 5.69 -16.38 -0.56
CA ILE A 290 6.20 -16.48 0.81
C ILE A 290 5.43 -15.47 1.66
N PHE A 291 4.41 -15.95 2.37
CA PHE A 291 3.64 -15.11 3.27
C PHE A 291 4.39 -14.87 4.57
N THR A 292 4.45 -13.61 5.01
CA THR A 292 4.91 -13.20 6.34
C THR A 292 3.71 -12.64 7.09
N ILE A 293 3.18 -13.38 8.07
CA ILE A 293 1.95 -13.00 8.80
C ILE A 293 2.04 -13.32 10.30
N PRO A 294 1.22 -12.71 11.16
CA PRO A 294 1.19 -13.04 12.59
C PRO A 294 0.87 -14.51 12.84
N GLY A 295 1.73 -15.19 13.59
CA GLY A 295 1.57 -16.59 13.99
C GLY A 295 0.71 -16.77 15.25
N SER A 296 0.64 -15.75 16.10
CA SER A 296 -0.01 -15.79 17.42
C SER A 296 -1.46 -15.30 17.44
N TRP A 297 -2.00 -14.81 16.32
CA TRP A 297 -3.34 -14.24 16.27
C TRP A 297 -4.42 -15.32 16.41
N THR A 298 -5.35 -15.11 17.34
CA THR A 298 -6.47 -16.05 17.58
C THR A 298 -7.55 -15.91 16.50
N ASN A 299 -8.18 -17.04 16.15
CA ASN A 299 -9.24 -17.10 15.11
C ASN A 299 -8.82 -16.52 13.76
N PHE A 300 -7.53 -16.61 13.42
CA PHE A 300 -6.98 -16.00 12.23
C PHE A 300 -7.17 -16.88 10.98
N LYS A 301 -8.30 -16.66 10.29
CA LYS A 301 -8.72 -17.45 9.12
C LYS A 301 -7.66 -17.50 8.00
N ALA A 302 -6.96 -16.39 7.75
CA ALA A 302 -5.99 -16.32 6.68
C ALA A 302 -4.82 -17.30 6.91
N LEU A 303 -4.28 -17.35 8.14
CA LEU A 303 -3.25 -18.32 8.51
C LEU A 303 -3.75 -19.76 8.43
N GLN A 304 -4.98 -20.01 8.90
CA GLN A 304 -5.58 -21.35 8.81
C GLN A 304 -5.67 -21.81 7.35
N GLN A 305 -6.19 -20.96 6.45
CA GLN A 305 -6.30 -21.27 5.02
C GLN A 305 -4.95 -21.52 4.37
N LEU A 306 -3.92 -20.73 4.71
CA LEU A 306 -2.56 -20.96 4.24
C LEU A 306 -2.03 -22.32 4.72
N LYS A 307 -2.16 -22.65 6.01
CA LYS A 307 -1.67 -23.92 6.56
C LYS A 307 -2.37 -25.16 5.95
N THR A 308 -3.64 -25.04 5.57
CA THR A 308 -4.42 -26.15 4.99
C THR A 308 -4.46 -26.14 3.46
N SER A 309 -3.80 -25.19 2.81
CA SER A 309 -3.78 -25.07 1.35
C SER A 309 -3.04 -26.25 0.71
N PRO A 310 -3.53 -26.83 -0.40
CA PRO A 310 -2.82 -27.89 -1.12
C PRO A 310 -1.53 -27.40 -1.79
N TRP A 311 -1.33 -26.08 -1.91
CA TRP A 311 -0.12 -25.49 -2.47
C TRP A 311 0.97 -25.23 -1.43
N THR A 312 0.69 -25.44 -0.14
CA THR A 312 1.65 -25.16 0.93
C THR A 312 2.72 -26.23 0.99
N VAL A 313 3.98 -25.80 0.86
CA VAL A 313 5.15 -26.70 0.85
C VAL A 313 6.09 -26.50 2.02
N GLN A 314 6.01 -25.34 2.69
CA GLN A 314 6.83 -25.06 3.86
C GLN A 314 6.09 -24.12 4.80
N ILE A 315 6.21 -24.40 6.10
CA ILE A 315 5.74 -23.53 7.19
C ILE A 315 6.94 -23.33 8.12
N THR A 316 7.19 -22.10 8.54
CA THR A 316 8.27 -21.76 9.47
C THR A 316 7.75 -20.77 10.51
N ASP A 317 7.76 -21.18 11.77
CA ASP A 317 7.32 -20.33 12.89
C ASP A 317 8.53 -19.63 13.51
N TYR A 318 8.47 -18.31 13.60
CA TYR A 318 9.45 -17.45 14.23
C TYR A 318 8.86 -16.93 15.53
N PRO A 319 9.40 -17.31 16.71
CA PRO A 319 8.97 -16.73 17.95
C PRO A 319 9.34 -15.24 18.01
N ILE A 320 8.63 -14.49 18.85
CA ILE A 320 8.87 -13.08 19.11
C ILE A 320 10.37 -12.81 19.36
N GLY A 321 10.88 -11.72 18.79
CA GLY A 321 12.30 -11.36 18.90
C GLY A 321 13.23 -12.05 17.89
N LYS A 322 12.75 -12.99 17.07
CA LYS A 322 13.60 -13.65 16.05
C LYS A 322 13.61 -12.92 14.73
N LEU A 323 12.44 -12.56 14.24
CA LEU A 323 12.33 -11.99 12.91
C LEU A 323 12.33 -10.47 12.92
N ARG A 324 13.14 -9.88 12.04
CA ARG A 324 13.42 -8.45 11.97
C ARG A 324 12.50 -7.73 11.00
N PHE A 325 11.90 -6.66 11.49
CA PHE A 325 11.14 -5.70 10.70
C PHE A 325 11.78 -4.31 10.82
N ILE A 326 11.50 -3.47 9.84
CA ILE A 326 11.96 -2.09 9.78
C ILE A 326 10.74 -1.17 9.68
N ASP A 327 10.67 -0.23 10.61
CA ASP A 327 9.75 0.89 10.60
C ASP A 327 10.47 2.09 9.96
N TYR A 328 10.39 2.16 8.63
CA TYR A 328 11.04 3.20 7.82
C TYR A 328 10.44 4.59 8.01
N MET A 329 9.23 4.67 8.59
CA MET A 329 8.49 5.92 8.76
C MET A 329 8.48 6.41 10.21
N ALA A 330 9.38 5.89 11.05
CA ALA A 330 9.61 6.42 12.39
C ALA A 330 10.22 7.84 12.30
N GLU A 331 9.77 8.74 13.18
CA GLU A 331 9.94 10.21 13.09
C GLU A 331 11.37 10.76 12.95
N ASN A 332 12.42 9.94 13.10
CA ASN A 332 13.81 10.41 13.05
C ASN A 332 14.74 9.45 12.29
N THR A 333 14.65 8.15 12.58
CA THR A 333 15.49 7.12 11.95
C THR A 333 14.70 5.82 11.82
N PRO A 334 14.94 5.03 10.76
CA PRO A 334 14.35 3.72 10.62
C PRO A 334 14.59 2.89 11.88
N ARG A 335 13.53 2.36 12.48
CA ARG A 335 13.61 1.60 13.72
C ARG A 335 13.46 0.11 13.43
N ILE A 336 14.39 -0.69 13.98
CA ILE A 336 14.28 -2.15 13.92
C ILE A 336 13.27 -2.62 14.96
N LEU A 337 12.35 -3.50 14.54
CA LEU A 337 11.26 -4.02 15.34
C LEU A 337 11.22 -5.55 15.31
N TYR A 338 10.65 -6.11 16.37
CA TYR A 338 10.36 -7.55 16.52
C TYR A 338 8.93 -7.69 17.07
N PRO A 339 7.91 -7.54 16.22
CA PRO A 339 6.57 -7.15 16.66
C PRO A 339 5.80 -8.25 17.42
N THR A 340 5.89 -9.50 16.97
CA THR A 340 5.17 -10.65 17.55
C THR A 340 5.74 -11.96 16.99
N ASP A 341 5.15 -13.10 17.35
CA ASP A 341 5.41 -14.37 16.68
C ASP A 341 4.94 -14.27 15.23
N ILE A 342 5.80 -14.65 14.29
CA ILE A 342 5.52 -14.60 12.86
C ILE A 342 5.50 -16.02 12.32
N CYS A 343 4.53 -16.31 11.47
CA CYS A 343 4.48 -17.54 10.70
C CYS A 343 4.80 -17.19 9.24
N GLU A 344 5.83 -17.82 8.70
CA GLU A 344 6.05 -17.85 7.27
C GLU A 344 5.41 -19.09 6.65
N VAL A 345 4.63 -18.88 5.60
CA VAL A 345 4.00 -19.97 4.86
C VAL A 345 4.34 -19.82 3.38
N THR A 346 4.98 -20.84 2.83
CA THR A 346 5.40 -20.88 1.43
C THR A 346 4.42 -21.71 0.62
N LEU A 347 3.81 -21.08 -0.38
CA LEU A 347 2.94 -21.73 -1.37
C LEU A 347 3.67 -21.81 -2.70
N THR A 348 3.48 -22.89 -3.46
CA THR A 348 4.05 -23.03 -4.81
C THR A 348 3.12 -23.83 -5.73
N ASN A 349 3.11 -23.48 -7.01
CA ASN A 349 2.56 -24.32 -8.09
C ASN A 349 3.65 -24.86 -9.03
N CYS A 350 4.93 -24.67 -8.70
CA CYS A 350 6.02 -25.33 -9.40
C CYS A 350 6.03 -26.83 -9.04
N ASN A 351 6.16 -27.69 -10.04
CA ASN A 351 6.43 -29.11 -9.80
C ASN A 351 7.81 -29.22 -9.13
N CYS A 352 7.84 -29.69 -7.87
CA CYS A 352 9.06 -29.90 -7.11
C CYS A 352 9.77 -31.19 -7.55
#